data_AF-G5JH56-F1
#
_entry.id   AF-G5JH56-F1
#
_cell.length_a   1.000
_cell.length_b   1.000
_cell.length_c   1.000
_cell.angle_alpha   90.00
_cell.angle_beta   90.00
_cell.angle_gamma   90.00
#
_symmetry.space_group_name_H-M   'P 1'
#
loop_
_entity.id
_entity.type
_entity.pdbx_description
1 polymer ?
#
loop_
_entity_poly.entity_id
_entity_poly.type
_entity_poly.pdbx_seq_one_letter_code
_entity_poly.pdbx_strand_id
1 'polypeptide(L)'
;MPMSKQQALEIIKKVRYVYNIDFDKPKLETWIDVLSENGDYKPTVRAVDSYINSNNPYPPNLPSIMRKEPKKVSIEPVDEEVVTHQWKMKNDPEYARQRKIALDRFKSKLAEFGGDD
;
A
#
# COMPACT_ATOMS: atom_id res chain seq x y z
N MET A 1 -0.31 -7.72 -10.43
CA MET A 1 -0.09 -8.92 -11.29
C MET A 1 1.41 -9.07 -11.44
N PRO A 2 1.96 -10.28 -11.16
CA PRO A 2 3.39 -10.52 -11.25
C PRO A 2 3.88 -10.18 -12.65
N MET A 3 5.05 -9.55 -12.73
CA MET A 3 5.61 -9.18 -14.03
C MET A 3 6.18 -10.38 -14.77
N SER A 4 6.17 -10.35 -16.10
CA SER A 4 6.85 -11.35 -16.91
C SER A 4 8.37 -11.16 -16.89
N LYS A 5 9.14 -12.19 -17.29
CA LYS A 5 10.60 -12.08 -17.45
C LYS A 5 11.00 -11.02 -18.49
N GLN A 6 10.21 -10.82 -19.54
CA GLN A 6 10.43 -9.76 -20.52
C GLN A 6 10.25 -8.37 -19.88
N GLN A 7 9.21 -8.21 -19.07
CA GLN A 7 8.96 -6.98 -18.32
C GLN A 7 10.08 -6.69 -17.29
N ALA A 8 10.58 -7.71 -16.61
CA ALA A 8 11.74 -7.59 -15.73
C ALA A 8 13.00 -7.13 -16.50
N LEU A 9 13.24 -7.72 -17.68
CA LEU A 9 14.36 -7.34 -18.53
C LEU A 9 14.27 -5.88 -19.01
N GLU A 10 13.07 -5.37 -19.32
CA GLU A 10 12.87 -3.96 -19.68
C GLU A 10 13.27 -3.01 -18.53
N ILE A 11 12.87 -3.33 -17.30
CA ILE A 11 13.26 -2.58 -16.09
C ILE A 11 14.79 -2.59 -15.94
N ILE A 12 15.42 -3.77 -16.06
CA ILE A 12 16.88 -3.90 -15.93
C ILE A 12 17.60 -3.09 -17.00
N LYS A 13 17.12 -3.11 -18.25
CA LYS A 13 17.69 -2.30 -19.35
C LYS A 13 17.63 -0.81 -19.04
N LYS A 14 16.52 -0.33 -18.48
CA LYS A 14 16.38 1.08 -18.07
C LYS A 14 17.39 1.45 -16.99
N VAL A 15 17.47 0.64 -15.93
CA VAL A 15 18.42 0.87 -14.83
C VAL A 15 19.87 0.83 -15.34
N ARG A 16 20.20 -0.15 -16.19
CA ARG A 16 21.51 -0.25 -16.85
C ARG A 16 21.85 1.01 -17.63
N TYR A 17 20.92 1.52 -18.43
CA TYR A 17 21.16 2.70 -19.27
C TYR A 17 21.41 3.96 -18.44
N VAL A 18 20.64 4.15 -17.36
CA VAL A 18 20.74 5.37 -16.53
C VAL A 18 21.99 5.36 -15.64
N TYR A 19 22.31 4.21 -15.05
CA TYR A 19 23.39 4.11 -14.04
C TYR A 19 24.66 3.44 -14.57
N ASN A 20 24.71 3.13 -15.87
CA ASN A 20 25.81 2.45 -16.54
C ASN A 20 26.27 1.16 -15.80
N ILE A 21 25.31 0.36 -15.32
CA ILE A 21 25.59 -0.86 -14.56
C ILE A 21 25.99 -1.99 -15.52
N ASP A 22 27.10 -2.65 -15.23
CA ASP A 22 27.42 -3.92 -15.87
C ASP A 22 26.66 -5.10 -15.25
N PHE A 23 26.07 -5.87 -16.14
CA PHE A 23 25.40 -7.13 -15.86
C PHE A 23 26.13 -8.23 -16.61
N ASP A 24 26.79 -9.10 -15.87
CA ASP A 24 27.14 -10.41 -16.41
C ASP A 24 25.88 -11.27 -16.53
N LYS A 25 26.03 -12.41 -17.22
CA LYS A 25 24.92 -13.33 -17.46
C LYS A 25 24.29 -13.83 -16.16
N PRO A 26 25.05 -14.32 -15.15
CA PRO A 26 24.46 -14.80 -13.90
C PRO A 26 23.67 -13.72 -13.14
N LYS A 27 24.22 -12.50 -13.04
CA LYS A 27 23.54 -11.38 -12.35
C LYS A 27 22.28 -10.96 -13.09
N LEU A 28 22.31 -10.92 -14.42
CA LEU A 28 21.14 -10.60 -15.24
C LEU A 28 20.02 -11.62 -15.02
N GLU A 29 20.34 -12.91 -15.11
CA GLU A 29 19.38 -14.01 -14.89
C GLU A 29 18.79 -13.94 -13.48
N THR A 30 19.63 -13.74 -12.47
CA THR A 30 19.20 -13.58 -11.07
C THR A 30 18.23 -12.41 -10.89
N TRP A 31 18.54 -11.25 -11.49
CA TRP A 31 17.66 -10.08 -11.38
C TRP A 31 16.33 -10.29 -12.11
N ILE A 32 16.34 -10.95 -13.28
CA ILE A 32 15.13 -11.28 -14.01
C ILE A 32 14.22 -12.17 -13.17
N ASP A 33 14.79 -13.24 -12.60
CA ASP A 33 14.02 -14.20 -11.81
C ASP A 33 13.42 -13.52 -10.58
N VAL A 34 14.23 -12.83 -9.78
CA VAL A 34 13.76 -12.15 -8.57
C VAL A 34 12.67 -11.12 -8.86
N LEU A 35 12.83 -10.28 -9.89
CA LEU A 35 11.82 -9.27 -10.25
C LEU A 35 10.52 -9.91 -10.74
N SER A 36 10.62 -10.97 -11.55
CA SER A 36 9.43 -11.66 -12.09
C SER A 36 8.61 -12.40 -11.02
N GLU A 37 9.28 -12.97 -10.01
CA GLU A 37 8.63 -13.69 -8.92
C GLU A 37 8.03 -12.76 -7.87
N ASN A 38 8.71 -11.64 -7.60
CA ASN A 38 8.43 -10.83 -6.42
C ASN A 38 7.94 -9.41 -6.71
N GLY A 39 8.01 -8.96 -7.96
CA GLY A 39 7.57 -7.63 -8.36
C GLY A 39 6.35 -7.65 -9.28
N ASP A 40 5.48 -6.66 -9.09
CA ASP A 40 4.46 -6.31 -10.07
C ASP A 40 5.04 -5.23 -11.01
N TYR A 41 4.76 -5.33 -12.31
CA TYR A 41 5.42 -4.50 -13.34
C TYR A 41 5.19 -3.00 -13.11
N LYS A 42 3.93 -2.57 -13.11
CA LYS A 42 3.56 -1.14 -12.99
C LYS A 42 4.12 -0.46 -11.74
N PRO A 43 3.94 -0.99 -10.52
CA PRO A 43 4.47 -0.32 -9.33
C PRO A 43 6.00 -0.37 -9.29
N THR A 44 6.65 -1.41 -9.84
CA THR A 44 8.11 -1.46 -9.94
C THR A 44 8.64 -0.40 -10.91
N VAL A 45 8.03 -0.22 -12.08
CA VAL A 45 8.38 0.85 -13.04
C VAL A 45 8.27 2.23 -12.36
N ARG A 46 7.16 2.49 -11.65
CA ARG A 46 6.99 3.75 -10.91
C ARG A 46 8.08 3.96 -9.86
N ALA A 47 8.47 2.91 -9.13
CA ALA A 47 9.53 3.00 -8.14
C ALA A 47 10.90 3.27 -8.77
N VAL A 48 11.21 2.66 -9.92
CA VAL A 48 12.41 2.95 -10.70
C VAL A 48 12.43 4.42 -11.14
N ASP A 49 11.32 4.93 -11.67
CA ASP A 49 11.21 6.32 -12.11
C ASP A 49 11.41 7.30 -10.95
N SER A 50 10.75 7.04 -9.82
CA SER A 50 10.94 7.84 -8.61
C SER A 50 12.38 7.78 -8.10
N TYR A 51 13.03 6.62 -8.16
CA TYR A 51 14.42 6.45 -7.74
C TYR A 51 15.37 7.25 -8.63
N ILE A 52 15.21 7.18 -9.96
CA ILE A 52 15.99 7.98 -10.92
C ILE A 52 15.85 9.47 -10.64
N ASN A 53 14.66 9.92 -10.25
CA ASN A 53 14.39 11.32 -9.92
C ASN A 53 14.79 11.71 -8.48
N SER A 54 15.31 10.80 -7.66
CA SER A 54 15.57 11.04 -6.23
C SER A 54 16.87 11.80 -5.92
N ASN A 55 17.54 12.39 -6.94
CA ASN A 55 18.89 12.94 -6.86
C ASN A 55 19.96 11.95 -6.34
N ASN A 56 19.66 10.66 -6.27
CA ASN A 56 20.60 9.64 -5.83
C ASN A 56 21.50 9.22 -7.01
N PRO A 57 22.83 9.50 -6.94
CA PRO A 57 23.74 9.12 -8.02
C PRO A 57 24.07 7.62 -8.02
N TYR A 58 23.77 6.91 -6.94
CA TYR A 58 24.12 5.50 -6.80
C TYR A 58 23.09 4.59 -7.48
N PRO A 59 23.55 3.48 -8.08
CA PRO A 59 22.64 2.52 -8.68
C PRO A 59 21.66 1.89 -7.67
N PRO A 60 20.39 1.65 -8.04
CA PRO A 60 19.44 0.99 -7.17
C PRO A 60 19.82 -0.48 -6.95
N ASN A 61 19.45 -0.99 -5.77
CA ASN A 61 19.38 -2.43 -5.51
C ASN A 61 17.95 -2.95 -5.74
N LEU A 62 17.76 -4.27 -5.87
CA LEU A 62 16.43 -4.85 -6.11
C LEU A 62 15.38 -4.42 -5.07
N PRO A 63 15.62 -4.45 -3.74
CA PRO A 63 14.64 -4.00 -2.75
C PRO A 63 14.22 -2.53 -2.90
N SER A 64 15.11 -1.66 -3.37
CA SER A 64 14.80 -0.24 -3.53
C SER A 64 13.75 0.03 -4.61
N ILE A 65 13.65 -0.83 -5.62
CA ILE A 65 12.77 -0.64 -6.78
C ILE A 65 11.64 -1.68 -6.89
N MET A 66 11.82 -2.88 -6.36
CA MET A 66 10.86 -3.97 -6.47
C MET A 66 9.62 -3.69 -5.62
N ARG A 67 8.43 -3.67 -6.25
CA ARG A 67 7.16 -3.38 -5.56
C ARG A 67 6.07 -4.34 -6.00
N LYS A 68 5.19 -4.72 -5.07
CA LYS A 68 3.90 -5.38 -5.35
C LYS A 68 2.78 -4.34 -5.26
N GLU A 69 1.72 -4.50 -6.04
CA GLU A 69 0.53 -3.70 -5.82
C GLU A 69 -0.03 -4.04 -4.43
N PRO A 70 -0.38 -3.02 -3.63
CA PRO A 70 -1.06 -3.27 -2.37
C PRO A 70 -2.33 -4.05 -2.64
N LYS A 71 -2.60 -5.08 -1.82
CA LYS A 71 -3.88 -5.80 -1.89
C LYS A 71 -4.98 -4.76 -1.73
N LYS A 72 -5.83 -4.62 -2.75
CA LYS A 72 -7.05 -3.84 -2.62
C LYS A 72 -7.84 -4.52 -1.52
N VAL A 73 -7.99 -3.84 -0.38
CA VAL A 73 -9.01 -4.22 0.57
C VAL A 73 -10.31 -4.05 -0.20
N SER A 74 -10.98 -5.16 -0.53
CA SER A 74 -12.38 -5.06 -0.91
C SER A 74 -13.05 -4.46 0.31
N ILE A 75 -13.41 -3.18 0.21
CA ILE A 75 -14.40 -2.62 1.09
C ILE A 75 -15.63 -3.46 0.76
N GLU A 76 -15.92 -4.46 1.58
CA GLU A 76 -17.21 -5.14 1.53
C GLU A 76 -18.28 -4.04 1.48
N PRO A 77 -19.35 -4.21 0.68
CA PRO A 77 -20.42 -3.23 0.68
C PRO A 77 -20.77 -2.92 2.14
N VAL A 78 -20.75 -1.63 2.49
CA VAL A 78 -21.00 -1.15 3.84
C VAL A 78 -22.26 -1.87 4.33
N ASP A 79 -22.12 -2.65 5.41
CA ASP A 79 -23.21 -3.42 6.00
C ASP A 79 -24.47 -2.54 6.08
N GLU A 80 -25.63 -3.10 5.71
CA GLU A 80 -26.91 -2.39 5.70
C GLU A 80 -27.18 -1.73 7.06
N GLU A 81 -26.69 -2.34 8.15
CA GLU A 81 -26.75 -1.76 9.49
C GLU A 81 -25.94 -0.47 9.62
N VAL A 82 -24.74 -0.40 9.03
CA VAL A 82 -23.87 0.78 9.06
C VAL A 82 -24.47 1.91 8.22
N VAL A 83 -25.03 1.59 7.05
CA VAL A 83 -25.73 2.58 6.21
C VAL A 83 -26.95 3.14 6.97
N THR A 84 -27.75 2.27 7.56
CA THR A 84 -28.93 2.65 8.34
C THR A 84 -28.55 3.49 9.57
N HIS A 85 -27.48 3.10 10.27
CA HIS A 85 -26.96 3.83 11.41
C HIS A 85 -26.50 5.23 11.01
N GLN A 86 -25.73 5.36 9.93
CA GLN A 86 -25.27 6.66 9.42
C GLN A 86 -26.44 7.55 8.97
N TRP A 87 -27.47 6.98 8.35
CA TRP A 87 -28.67 7.71 7.97
C TRP A 87 -29.41 8.23 9.21
N LYS A 88 -29.64 7.38 10.22
CA LYS A 88 -30.33 7.78 11.47
C LYS A 88 -29.55 8.86 12.22
N MET A 89 -28.22 8.77 12.28
CA MET A 89 -27.39 9.82 12.90
C MET A 89 -27.52 11.20 12.23
N LYS A 90 -27.84 11.25 10.93
CA LYS A 90 -27.99 12.51 10.18
C LYS A 90 -29.43 13.03 10.15
N ASN A 91 -30.40 12.13 10.13
CA ASN A 91 -31.81 12.47 9.84
C ASN A 91 -32.74 12.31 11.05
N ASP A 92 -32.31 11.64 12.12
CA ASP A 92 -33.08 11.42 13.34
C ASP A 92 -32.38 12.07 14.56
N PRO A 93 -32.80 13.28 14.95
CA PRO A 93 -32.23 13.99 16.11
C PRO A 93 -32.38 13.23 17.43
N GLU A 94 -33.45 12.45 17.61
CA GLU A 94 -33.66 11.68 18.84
C GLU A 94 -32.68 10.53 18.92
N TYR A 95 -32.51 9.79 17.83
CA TYR A 95 -31.54 8.70 17.76
C TYR A 95 -30.11 9.19 18.04
N ALA A 96 -29.72 10.35 17.47
CA ALA A 96 -28.41 10.95 17.72
C ALA A 96 -28.23 11.35 19.20
N ARG A 97 -29.27 11.92 19.83
CA ARG A 97 -29.25 12.26 21.27
C ARG A 97 -29.07 11.03 22.15
N GLN A 98 -29.85 9.97 21.90
CA GLN A 98 -29.76 8.74 22.68
C GLN A 98 -28.38 8.09 22.56
N ARG A 99 -27.81 8.07 21.36
CA ARG A 99 -26.44 7.56 21.14
C ARG A 99 -25.40 8.37 21.91
N LYS A 100 -25.52 9.70 21.94
CA LYS A 100 -24.62 10.55 22.72
C LYS A 100 -24.68 10.23 24.21
N ILE A 101 -25.88 10.11 24.77
CA ILE A 101 -26.07 9.74 26.19
C ILE A 101 -25.45 8.37 26.49
N ALA A 102 -25.65 7.38 25.61
CA ALA A 102 -25.07 6.06 25.78
C ALA A 102 -23.53 6.06 25.74
N LEU A 103 -22.94 6.85 24.82
CA LEU A 103 -21.49 7.01 24.73
C LEU A 103 -20.91 7.74 25.94
N ASP A 104 -21.58 8.79 26.42
CA ASP A 104 -21.15 9.54 27.59
C ASP A 104 -21.18 8.65 28.84
N ARG A 105 -22.25 7.87 29.03
CA ARG A 105 -22.32 6.86 30.11
C ARG A 105 -21.23 5.80 30.01
N PHE A 106 -20.92 5.34 28.80
CA PHE A 106 -19.87 4.36 28.57
C PHE A 106 -18.49 4.93 28.93
N LYS A 107 -18.19 6.16 28.51
CA LYS A 107 -16.95 6.87 28.86
C LYS A 107 -16.82 7.09 30.36
N SER A 108 -17.90 7.52 31.03
CA SER A 108 -17.90 7.68 32.49
C SER A 108 -17.58 6.36 33.20
N LYS A 109 -18.19 5.25 32.77
CA LYS A 109 -17.87 3.93 33.32
C LYS A 109 -16.42 3.53 33.06
N LEU A 110 -15.89 3.73 31.85
CA LEU A 110 -14.48 3.42 31.55
C LEU A 110 -13.51 4.21 32.44
N ALA A 111 -13.81 5.48 32.72
CA ALA A 111 -13.02 6.31 33.63
C ALA A 111 -13.09 5.79 35.08
N GLU A 112 -14.25 5.33 35.54
CA GLU A 112 -14.41 4.69 36.86
C GLU A 112 -13.60 3.39 37.01
N PHE A 113 -13.34 2.67 35.91
CA PHE A 113 -12.57 1.41 35.90
C PHE A 113 -11.05 1.61 35.69
N GLY A 114 -10.54 2.85 35.77
CA GLY A 114 -9.10 3.14 35.77
C GLY A 114 -8.48 3.30 34.39
N GLY A 115 -9.24 3.76 33.39
CA GLY A 115 -8.69 4.28 32.15
C GLY A 115 -8.04 5.66 32.35
N ASP A 116 -6.92 5.70 33.08
CA ASP A 116 -5.98 6.82 33.03
C ASP A 116 -5.17 6.73 31.72
N ASP A 117 -4.86 7.90 31.14
CA ASP A 117 -4.20 8.15 29.85
C ASP A 117 -2.97 7.28 29.50
#